data_AF-A0A8C2UGS4-F1
#
_entry.id   AF-A0A8C2UGS4-F1
#
_cell.length_a   1.000
_cell.length_b   1.000
_cell.length_c   1.000
_cell.angle_alpha   90.00
_cell.angle_beta   90.00
_cell.angle_gamma   90.00
#
_symmetry.space_group_name_H-M   'P 1'
#
loop_
_entity.id
_entity.type
_entity.pdbx_description
1 polymer ?
#
loop_
_entity_poly.entity_id
_entity_poly.type
_entity_poly.pdbx_seq_one_letter_code
_entity_poly.pdbx_strand_id
1 'polypeptide(L)'
;MRKIPNHGALRMTKVAYPLGLCVGLFIYVAYIKWHRASTPQALSSITGAAHLSAGSAARAHEVFYGIMFDAGSTGTRVHVFQFARPPGETPTLTHETFKALKPGLSAYADDVEKSAQGIQELLDVAKQDIPFDLWKATPLVLKATAGLRLLPGEKAQKLLQKVKEVFKASPFLVGDDCVSIMNGTDEGVSAWITVNFLTGSLRGPGRSSVGMLDLGGGSTQITFLPRAEGTLEASPPGHLTSLQMFNRTYRLYSHSYLGLGLMSARLAILGGVEGRPAKDGKELVSACLSPGFRGEWEHAEITYRISGQKAGRLHEPCASRVSEVLRNKVHRAEEAGHVDFYAFSYYYDLAASVGLIGESGWWGPSQGCGGQATCKWWG
;
A
#
# COMPACT_ATOMS: atom_id res chain seq x y z
N MET A 1 -8.40 -50.95 8.62
CA MET A 1 -9.38 -50.72 7.55
C MET A 1 -10.62 -50.06 8.13
N ARG A 2 -10.86 -48.79 7.80
CA ARG A 2 -12.18 -48.15 7.67
C ARG A 2 -11.96 -46.81 6.97
N LYS A 3 -12.24 -46.79 5.67
CA LYS A 3 -12.33 -45.59 4.83
C LYS A 3 -13.58 -44.82 5.23
N ILE A 4 -13.47 -43.50 5.39
CA ILE A 4 -14.60 -42.57 5.41
C ILE A 4 -14.27 -41.46 4.39
N PRO A 5 -15.25 -40.98 3.61
CA PRO A 5 -15.04 -40.49 2.24
C PRO A 5 -14.67 -39.01 2.14
N ASN A 6 -13.91 -38.70 1.09
CA ASN A 6 -13.86 -37.39 0.45
C ASN A 6 -15.23 -37.05 -0.15
N HIS A 7 -15.80 -35.91 0.23
CA HIS A 7 -16.41 -34.89 -0.63
C HIS A 7 -17.13 -33.84 0.24
N GLY A 8 -16.88 -32.55 0.01
CA GLY A 8 -17.72 -31.49 0.55
C GLY A 8 -17.03 -30.15 0.78
N ALA A 9 -16.87 -29.39 -0.31
CA ALA A 9 -16.90 -27.93 -0.40
C ALA A 9 -16.43 -27.05 0.79
N LEU A 10 -15.42 -26.22 0.53
CA LEU A 10 -15.62 -24.77 0.59
C LEU A 10 -14.57 -24.07 -0.28
N ARG A 11 -15.02 -23.71 -1.47
CA ARG A 11 -14.33 -22.84 -2.43
C ARG A 11 -14.35 -21.43 -1.84
N MET A 12 -13.43 -21.11 -0.93
CA MET A 12 -13.26 -19.73 -0.48
C MET A 12 -12.60 -18.93 -1.61
N THR A 13 -13.36 -17.99 -2.15
CA THR A 13 -12.92 -16.97 -3.10
C THR A 13 -11.74 -16.21 -2.50
N LYS A 14 -10.55 -16.46 -3.05
CA LYS A 14 -9.29 -15.77 -2.77
C LYS A 14 -9.32 -14.33 -3.28
N VAL A 15 -10.14 -13.45 -2.69
CA VAL A 15 -10.13 -12.02 -3.00
C VAL A 15 -10.63 -11.23 -1.77
N ALA A 16 -9.72 -10.90 -0.86
CA ALA A 16 -9.86 -9.78 0.07
C ALA A 16 -8.53 -9.00 0.00
N TYR A 17 -8.64 -7.68 -0.02
CA TYR A 17 -7.77 -6.74 -0.75
C TYR A 17 -6.82 -5.95 0.16
N PRO A 18 -5.72 -5.37 -0.38
CA PRO A 18 -5.10 -4.17 0.17
C PRO A 18 -6.02 -2.95 -0.01
N LEU A 19 -7.10 -2.86 0.76
CA LEU A 19 -8.01 -1.68 0.78
C LEU A 19 -7.33 -0.46 1.41
N GLY A 20 -6.46 -0.72 2.40
CA GLY A 20 -5.88 0.27 3.29
C GLY A 20 -4.78 1.16 2.70
N LEU A 21 -4.20 0.90 1.53
CA LEU A 21 -3.14 1.76 0.98
C LEU A 21 -3.70 2.82 0.00
N CYS A 22 -4.74 2.47 -0.75
CA CYS A 22 -5.19 3.27 -1.88
C CYS A 22 -6.10 4.44 -1.48
N VAL A 23 -6.92 4.29 -0.42
CA VAL A 23 -7.82 5.34 0.07
C VAL A 23 -7.05 6.56 0.56
N GLY A 24 -6.08 6.39 1.46
CA GLY A 24 -5.31 7.48 2.03
C GLY A 24 -4.32 8.10 1.06
N LEU A 25 -3.80 7.34 0.11
CA LEU A 25 -3.03 7.87 -1.01
C LEU A 25 -3.90 8.75 -1.92
N PHE A 26 -5.13 8.32 -2.21
CA PHE A 26 -6.07 9.16 -2.96
C PHE A 26 -6.40 10.44 -2.18
N ILE A 27 -6.74 10.34 -0.90
CA ILE A 27 -7.04 11.53 -0.09
C ILE A 27 -5.78 12.42 0.00
N TYR A 28 -4.58 11.86 0.15
CA TYR A 28 -3.32 12.61 0.12
C TYR A 28 -3.12 13.35 -1.21
N VAL A 29 -3.28 12.66 -2.35
CA VAL A 29 -3.08 13.26 -3.68
C VAL A 29 -4.18 14.25 -4.05
N ALA A 30 -5.45 13.93 -3.79
CA ALA A 30 -6.60 14.80 -4.05
C ALA A 30 -6.60 16.03 -3.14
N TYR A 31 -6.30 15.86 -1.84
CA TYR A 31 -6.32 16.96 -0.87
C TYR A 31 -5.10 17.88 -0.99
N ILE A 32 -3.89 17.34 -1.22
CA ILE A 32 -2.66 18.15 -1.25
C ILE A 32 -2.31 18.66 -2.64
N LYS A 33 -2.41 17.83 -3.67
CA LYS A 33 -1.99 18.22 -5.03
C LYS A 33 -3.13 18.86 -5.82
N TRP A 34 -4.37 18.38 -5.68
CA TRP A 34 -5.49 18.85 -6.51
C TRP A 34 -6.25 20.05 -5.94
N HIS A 35 -6.41 20.12 -4.62
CA HIS A 35 -7.04 21.28 -3.96
C HIS A 35 -6.17 22.56 -4.06
N ARG A 36 -4.84 22.44 -4.29
CA ARG A 36 -3.96 23.59 -4.62
C ARG A 36 -4.02 24.03 -6.09
N ALA A 37 -4.39 23.14 -7.01
CA ALA A 37 -4.59 23.49 -8.43
C ALA A 37 -5.96 24.13 -8.70
N SER A 38 -6.86 24.06 -7.72
CA SER A 38 -8.19 24.68 -7.77
C SER A 38 -8.09 26.16 -7.36
N THR A 39 -7.55 26.99 -8.24
CA THR A 39 -7.75 28.44 -8.20
C THR A 39 -9.28 28.71 -8.23
N PRO A 40 -9.84 29.66 -7.44
CA PRO A 40 -11.29 29.87 -7.32
C PRO A 40 -12.05 30.27 -8.61
N GLN A 41 -11.39 30.31 -9.77
CA GLN A 41 -11.93 30.87 -11.01
C GLN A 41 -12.54 29.84 -11.96
N ALA A 42 -12.45 28.52 -11.70
CA ALA A 42 -13.01 27.51 -12.60
C ALA A 42 -14.42 27.01 -12.22
N LEU A 43 -14.90 27.31 -10.99
CA LEU A 43 -16.23 26.86 -10.53
C LEU A 43 -17.37 27.85 -10.85
N SER A 44 -17.06 29.05 -11.36
CA SER A 44 -18.05 30.04 -11.79
C SER A 44 -18.62 29.78 -13.19
N SER A 45 -18.07 28.82 -13.93
CA SER A 45 -18.44 28.54 -15.32
C SER A 45 -19.43 27.39 -15.50
N ILE A 46 -19.81 26.68 -14.43
CA ILE A 46 -20.83 25.61 -14.46
C ILE A 46 -22.23 26.12 -14.07
N THR A 47 -22.35 27.34 -13.54
CA THR A 47 -23.65 28.00 -13.35
C THR A 47 -24.07 28.78 -14.59
N GLY A 48 -24.33 28.05 -15.68
CA GLY A 48 -25.00 28.59 -16.86
C GLY A 48 -26.51 28.66 -16.64
N ALA A 49 -27.00 29.87 -16.34
CA ALA A 49 -28.36 30.37 -16.53
C ALA A 49 -29.54 29.49 -16.03
N ALA A 50 -29.84 29.58 -14.73
CA ALA A 50 -31.22 29.55 -14.27
C ALA A 50 -31.46 30.82 -13.43
N HIS A 51 -32.17 31.78 -14.00
CA HIS A 51 -32.77 32.89 -13.28
C HIS A 51 -33.80 32.32 -12.29
N LEU A 52 -33.39 32.11 -11.04
CA LEU A 52 -34.32 31.89 -9.92
C LEU A 52 -33.85 32.69 -8.72
N SER A 53 -34.82 33.27 -8.03
CA SER A 53 -34.67 34.38 -7.11
C SER A 53 -33.78 34.07 -5.91
N ALA A 54 -33.23 35.13 -5.32
CA ALA A 54 -32.54 35.09 -4.04
C ALA A 54 -33.39 34.36 -2.98
N GLY A 55 -32.92 33.19 -2.59
CA GLY A 55 -33.51 32.36 -1.54
C GLY A 55 -32.48 31.33 -1.06
N SER A 56 -31.98 31.53 0.17
CA SER A 56 -31.23 30.59 1.01
C SER A 56 -30.69 29.33 0.33
N ALA A 57 -29.51 29.44 -0.30
CA ALA A 57 -28.75 28.25 -0.70
C ALA A 57 -28.22 27.55 0.56
N ALA A 58 -28.99 26.59 1.07
CA ALA A 58 -28.46 25.57 1.95
C ALA A 58 -27.23 24.97 1.25
N ARG A 59 -26.04 25.12 1.85
CA ARG A 59 -24.78 24.61 1.28
C ARG A 59 -24.98 23.11 1.03
N ALA A 60 -25.07 22.71 -0.23
CA ALA A 60 -25.39 21.34 -0.59
C ALA A 60 -24.27 20.38 -0.19
N HIS A 61 -24.64 19.13 0.07
CA HIS A 61 -23.68 18.04 0.23
C HIS A 61 -22.88 17.85 -1.07
N GLU A 62 -21.56 17.86 -0.95
CA GLU A 62 -20.67 17.66 -2.10
C GLU A 62 -20.35 16.18 -2.26
N VAL A 63 -20.57 15.64 -3.45
CA VAL A 63 -20.17 14.28 -3.83
C VAL A 63 -19.08 14.38 -4.89
N PHE A 64 -17.97 13.68 -4.67
CA PHE A 64 -16.83 13.69 -5.60
C PHE A 64 -16.16 12.32 -5.67
N TYR A 65 -15.42 12.09 -6.75
CA TYR A 65 -14.82 10.81 -7.07
C TYR A 65 -13.31 10.88 -7.19
N GLY A 66 -12.69 9.71 -7.16
CA GLY A 66 -11.26 9.54 -7.28
C GLY A 66 -10.86 8.22 -7.87
N ILE A 67 -9.92 8.22 -8.81
CA ILE A 67 -9.41 6.97 -9.41
C ILE A 67 -7.95 6.80 -9.03
N MET A 68 -7.65 5.70 -8.34
CA MET A 68 -6.29 5.31 -7.96
C MET A 68 -5.94 3.96 -8.58
N PHE A 69 -4.86 3.95 -9.36
CA PHE A 69 -4.24 2.73 -9.82
C PHE A 69 -3.06 2.38 -8.90
N ASP A 70 -3.06 1.17 -8.35
CA ASP A 70 -1.92 0.57 -7.67
C ASP A 70 -1.23 -0.42 -8.61
N ALA A 71 -0.02 -0.08 -9.06
CA ALA A 71 0.80 -0.94 -9.89
C ALA A 71 1.83 -1.69 -9.01
N GLY A 72 1.40 -2.84 -8.49
CA GLY A 72 2.24 -3.78 -7.75
C GLY A 72 3.03 -4.73 -8.67
N SER A 73 4.01 -5.43 -8.09
CA SER A 73 4.81 -6.44 -8.80
C SER A 73 3.99 -7.62 -9.32
N THR A 74 2.96 -8.04 -8.58
CA THR A 74 2.16 -9.25 -8.88
C THR A 74 0.84 -8.96 -9.58
N GLY A 75 0.47 -7.69 -9.74
CA GLY A 75 -0.80 -7.28 -10.32
C GLY A 75 -0.98 -5.76 -10.30
N THR A 76 -1.84 -5.28 -11.19
CA THR A 76 -2.26 -3.87 -11.27
C THR A 76 -3.73 -3.77 -10.86
N ARG A 77 -4.07 -2.79 -10.04
CA ARG A 77 -5.40 -2.62 -9.43
C ARG A 77 -5.93 -1.24 -9.74
N VAL A 78 -7.25 -1.11 -9.89
CA VAL A 78 -7.95 0.18 -9.88
C VAL A 78 -8.89 0.21 -8.68
N HIS A 79 -8.88 1.36 -8.00
CA HIS A 79 -9.83 1.75 -7.00
C HIS A 79 -10.54 3.01 -7.48
N VAL A 80 -11.86 2.98 -7.45
CA VAL A 80 -12.71 4.12 -7.75
C VAL A 80 -13.42 4.47 -6.45
N PHE A 81 -13.03 5.59 -5.86
CA PHE A 81 -13.55 6.04 -4.57
C PHE A 81 -14.63 7.09 -4.80
N GLN A 82 -15.73 6.95 -4.08
CA GLN A 82 -16.76 7.97 -3.95
C GLN A 82 -16.73 8.55 -2.54
N PHE A 83 -16.69 9.87 -2.45
CA PHE A 83 -16.74 10.60 -1.19
C PHE A 83 -17.96 11.50 -1.11
N ALA A 84 -18.50 11.65 0.10
CA ALA A 84 -19.47 12.68 0.44
C ALA A 84 -18.88 13.61 1.52
N ARG A 85 -19.03 14.92 1.31
CA ARG A 85 -18.62 15.97 2.25
C ARG A 85 -19.80 16.87 2.61
N PRO A 86 -20.29 16.79 3.86
CA PRO A 86 -21.17 17.82 4.41
C PRO A 86 -20.44 19.17 4.54
N PRO A 87 -21.16 20.31 4.53
CA PRO A 87 -20.55 21.63 4.66
C PRO A 87 -19.77 21.79 5.97
N GLY A 88 -18.48 22.10 5.86
CA GLY A 88 -17.62 22.32 7.04
C GLY A 88 -17.10 21.05 7.70
N GLU A 89 -17.38 19.87 7.14
CA GLU A 89 -16.95 18.58 7.68
C GLU A 89 -15.83 17.93 6.84
N THR A 90 -15.15 16.95 7.45
CA THR A 90 -14.21 16.08 6.74
C THR A 90 -14.97 15.15 5.79
N PRO A 91 -14.48 14.93 4.54
CA PRO A 91 -15.08 13.95 3.65
C PRO A 91 -15.19 12.56 4.28
N THR A 92 -16.19 11.80 3.84
CA THR A 92 -16.37 10.40 4.21
C THR A 92 -16.38 9.55 2.95
N LEU A 93 -15.71 8.38 2.99
CA LEU A 93 -15.78 7.41 1.91
C LEU A 93 -17.15 6.73 1.96
N THR A 94 -17.94 6.87 0.90
CA THR A 94 -19.29 6.28 0.82
C THR A 94 -19.33 5.02 -0.03
N HIS A 95 -18.45 4.93 -1.03
CA HIS A 95 -18.37 3.76 -1.92
C HIS A 95 -16.96 3.57 -2.46
N GLU A 96 -16.63 2.31 -2.76
CA GLU A 96 -15.42 1.92 -3.44
C GLU A 96 -15.73 0.83 -4.47
N THR A 97 -15.44 1.12 -5.73
CA THR A 97 -15.40 0.12 -6.79
C THR A 97 -13.95 -0.34 -6.99
N PHE A 98 -13.76 -1.65 -7.05
CA PHE A 98 -12.44 -2.26 -7.04
C PHE A 98 -12.30 -3.29 -8.20
N LYS A 99 -11.19 -3.25 -8.97
CA LYS A 99 -10.80 -4.34 -9.89
C LYS A 99 -9.27 -4.56 -9.95
N ALA A 100 -8.83 -5.82 -10.06
CA ALA A 100 -7.42 -6.20 -10.21
C ALA A 100 -7.20 -7.04 -11.45
N LEU A 101 -6.04 -6.86 -12.06
CA LEU A 101 -5.52 -7.69 -13.15
C LEU A 101 -4.18 -8.31 -12.78
N LYS A 102 -3.90 -9.46 -13.40
CA LYS A 102 -2.61 -10.14 -13.38
C LYS A 102 -2.20 -10.47 -14.83
N PRO A 103 -0.90 -10.46 -15.18
CA PRO A 103 0.23 -10.10 -14.33
C PRO A 103 0.31 -8.58 -14.05
N GLY A 104 1.22 -8.17 -13.16
CA GLY A 104 1.45 -6.76 -12.84
C GLY A 104 2.16 -5.99 -13.97
N LEU A 105 2.22 -4.66 -13.83
CA LEU A 105 2.77 -3.79 -14.89
C LEU A 105 4.23 -4.14 -15.25
N SER A 106 5.02 -4.59 -14.27
CA SER A 106 6.43 -4.99 -14.49
C SER A 106 6.61 -6.14 -15.45
N ALA A 107 5.62 -7.03 -15.59
CA ALA A 107 5.70 -8.17 -16.52
C ALA A 107 5.67 -7.74 -18.01
N TYR A 108 5.33 -6.48 -18.29
CA TYR A 108 5.32 -5.89 -19.63
C TYR A 108 6.56 -5.03 -19.88
N ALA A 109 7.61 -5.13 -19.05
CA ALA A 109 8.81 -4.31 -19.18
C ALA A 109 9.55 -4.51 -20.52
N ASP A 110 9.40 -5.69 -21.15
CA ASP A 110 9.99 -6.02 -22.46
C ASP A 110 9.03 -5.74 -23.64
N ASP A 111 7.74 -5.56 -23.38
CA ASP A 111 6.72 -5.29 -24.39
C ASP A 111 5.68 -4.30 -23.84
N VAL A 112 6.10 -3.03 -23.82
CA VAL A 112 5.36 -1.94 -23.19
C VAL A 112 3.99 -1.71 -23.82
N GLU A 113 3.82 -2.01 -25.10
CA GLU A 113 2.54 -1.84 -25.81
C GLU A 113 1.44 -2.75 -25.23
N LYS A 114 1.79 -3.98 -24.83
CA LYS A 114 0.84 -4.90 -24.18
C LYS A 114 0.30 -4.39 -22.84
N SER A 115 1.00 -3.49 -22.16
CA SER A 115 0.54 -2.92 -20.90
C SER A 115 -0.72 -2.05 -21.06
N ALA A 116 -0.91 -1.43 -22.24
CA ALA A 116 -1.99 -0.48 -22.48
C ALA A 116 -3.38 -1.14 -22.39
N GLN A 117 -3.52 -2.38 -22.87
CA GLN A 117 -4.80 -3.08 -22.86
C GLN A 117 -5.32 -3.30 -21.44
N GLY A 118 -4.46 -3.75 -20.52
CA GLY A 118 -4.83 -3.96 -19.11
C GLY A 118 -5.18 -2.65 -18.40
N ILE A 119 -4.47 -1.56 -18.71
CA ILE A 119 -4.80 -0.24 -18.17
C ILE A 119 -6.15 0.26 -18.72
N GLN A 120 -6.43 0.04 -20.01
CA GLN A 120 -7.70 0.43 -20.61
C GLN A 120 -8.88 -0.35 -20.00
N GLU A 121 -8.72 -1.65 -19.79
CA GLU A 121 -9.73 -2.48 -19.15
C GLU A 121 -10.08 -2.00 -17.73
N LEU A 122 -9.08 -1.56 -16.97
CA LEU A 122 -9.28 -0.98 -15.65
C LEU A 122 -9.90 0.42 -15.71
N LEU A 123 -9.55 1.24 -16.70
CA LEU A 123 -10.18 2.55 -16.92
C LEU A 123 -11.67 2.41 -17.29
N ASP A 124 -12.03 1.35 -18.01
CA ASP A 124 -13.42 1.14 -18.41
C ASP A 124 -14.31 0.79 -17.20
N VAL A 125 -13.76 0.17 -16.15
CA VAL A 125 -14.46 0.05 -14.86
C VAL A 125 -14.77 1.42 -14.27
N ALA A 126 -13.79 2.33 -14.26
CA ALA A 126 -14.00 3.67 -13.73
C ALA A 126 -15.04 4.46 -14.54
N LYS A 127 -15.09 4.29 -15.87
CA LYS A 127 -16.11 4.90 -16.72
C LYS A 127 -17.52 4.35 -16.45
N GLN A 128 -17.64 3.08 -16.11
CA GLN A 128 -18.92 2.45 -15.78
C GLN A 128 -19.45 2.91 -14.42
N ASP A 129 -18.54 3.16 -13.47
CA ASP A 129 -18.88 3.53 -12.09
C ASP A 129 -19.19 5.02 -11.93
N ILE A 130 -18.43 5.90 -12.59
CA ILE A 130 -18.52 7.34 -12.40
C ILE A 130 -19.51 7.95 -13.41
N PRO A 131 -20.46 8.82 -12.98
CA PRO A 131 -21.34 9.56 -13.88
C PRO A 131 -20.55 10.38 -14.92
N PHE A 132 -21.01 10.35 -16.18
CA PHE A 132 -20.33 10.99 -17.31
C PHE A 132 -19.96 12.46 -17.07
N ASP A 133 -20.87 13.24 -16.48
CA ASP A 133 -20.66 14.67 -16.22
C ASP A 133 -19.53 14.96 -15.22
N LEU A 134 -19.11 13.95 -14.44
CA LEU A 134 -18.07 14.07 -13.43
C LEU A 134 -16.70 13.57 -13.92
N TRP A 135 -16.59 13.00 -15.12
CA TRP A 135 -15.33 12.43 -15.63
C TRP A 135 -14.21 13.47 -15.65
N LYS A 136 -14.47 14.65 -16.26
CA LYS A 136 -13.48 15.74 -16.36
C LYS A 136 -13.07 16.33 -15.01
N ALA A 137 -13.87 16.13 -13.96
CA ALA A 137 -13.58 16.59 -12.61
C ALA A 137 -12.91 15.50 -11.74
N THR A 138 -12.87 14.25 -12.21
CA THR A 138 -12.42 13.12 -11.41
C THR A 138 -10.92 12.88 -11.60
N PRO A 139 -10.08 13.12 -10.58
CA PRO A 139 -8.64 12.89 -10.67
C PRO A 139 -8.31 11.41 -10.87
N LEU A 140 -7.45 11.16 -11.85
CA LEU A 140 -6.93 9.85 -12.21
C LEU A 140 -5.42 9.81 -11.95
N VAL A 141 -4.99 8.88 -11.11
CA VAL A 141 -3.58 8.70 -10.75
C VAL A 141 -3.19 7.24 -10.68
N LEU A 142 -1.94 6.94 -11.02
CA LEU A 142 -1.28 5.66 -10.85
C LEU A 142 -0.04 5.84 -10.00
N LYS A 143 0.11 4.99 -8.99
CA LYS A 143 1.33 4.88 -8.21
C LYS A 143 1.88 3.46 -8.31
N ALA A 144 3.11 3.38 -8.81
CA ALA A 144 3.83 2.12 -8.85
C ALA A 144 4.65 1.93 -7.56
N THR A 145 4.64 0.71 -7.03
CA THR A 145 5.30 0.36 -5.76
C THR A 145 6.69 -0.25 -6.00
N ALA A 146 7.23 -0.92 -4.97
CA ALA A 146 8.59 -1.45 -4.98
C ALA A 146 8.93 -2.35 -6.18
N GLY A 147 7.96 -3.08 -6.74
CA GLY A 147 8.18 -3.93 -7.93
C GLY A 147 8.76 -3.18 -9.13
N LEU A 148 8.22 -1.98 -9.43
CA LEU A 148 8.74 -1.14 -10.51
C LEU A 148 10.03 -0.40 -10.13
N ARG A 149 10.27 -0.14 -8.83
CA ARG A 149 11.53 0.45 -8.34
C ARG A 149 12.74 -0.45 -8.65
N LEU A 150 12.52 -1.77 -8.72
CA LEU A 150 13.56 -2.78 -8.93
C LEU A 150 13.90 -3.01 -10.42
N LEU A 151 13.08 -2.51 -11.35
CA LEU A 151 13.38 -2.62 -12.78
C LEU A 151 14.51 -1.67 -13.20
N PRO A 152 15.26 -1.98 -14.27
CA PRO A 152 16.18 -1.03 -14.88
C PRO A 152 15.46 0.28 -15.23
N GLY A 153 16.03 1.42 -14.86
CA GLY A 153 15.37 2.72 -14.91
C GLY A 153 14.76 3.07 -16.27
N GLU A 154 15.42 2.70 -17.38
CA GLU A 154 14.91 2.94 -18.72
C GLU A 154 13.62 2.16 -19.03
N LYS A 155 13.54 0.88 -18.61
CA LYS A 155 12.34 0.05 -18.81
C LYS A 155 11.17 0.58 -17.99
N ALA A 156 11.41 0.89 -16.72
CA ALA A 156 10.39 1.46 -15.84
C ALA A 156 9.86 2.80 -16.38
N GLN A 157 10.74 3.67 -16.88
CA GLN A 157 10.34 4.96 -17.46
C GLN A 157 9.49 4.79 -18.72
N LYS A 158 9.89 3.92 -19.66
CA LYS A 158 9.10 3.63 -20.88
C LYS A 158 7.69 3.12 -20.54
N LEU A 159 7.61 2.21 -19.57
CA LEU A 159 6.35 1.64 -19.09
C LEU A 159 5.44 2.71 -18.47
N LEU A 160 5.97 3.56 -17.58
CA LEU A 160 5.20 4.65 -16.96
C LEU A 160 4.77 5.72 -17.98
N GLN A 161 5.63 6.01 -18.96
CA GLN A 161 5.32 6.93 -20.05
C GLN A 161 4.15 6.41 -20.88
N LYS A 162 4.12 5.10 -21.19
CA LYS A 162 2.98 4.49 -21.89
C LYS A 162 1.69 4.59 -21.10
N VAL A 163 1.71 4.33 -19.79
CA VAL A 163 0.53 4.53 -18.94
C VAL A 163 0.08 5.99 -18.97
N LYS A 164 1.01 6.94 -18.90
CA LYS A 164 0.71 8.37 -18.94
C LYS A 164 0.04 8.77 -20.26
N GLU A 165 0.44 8.19 -21.38
CA GLU A 165 -0.23 8.38 -22.68
C GLU A 165 -1.67 7.86 -22.67
N VAL A 166 -1.89 6.64 -22.16
CA VAL A 166 -3.24 6.06 -22.02
C VAL A 166 -4.12 6.93 -21.11
N PHE A 167 -3.56 7.43 -20.00
CA PHE A 167 -4.27 8.31 -19.07
C PHE A 167 -4.65 9.64 -19.75
N LYS A 168 -3.71 10.28 -20.46
CA LYS A 168 -3.98 11.54 -21.19
C LYS A 168 -5.03 11.39 -22.29
N ALA A 169 -5.17 10.19 -22.88
CA ALA A 169 -6.22 9.89 -23.85
C ALA A 169 -7.59 9.59 -23.20
N SER A 170 -7.62 9.39 -21.88
CA SER A 170 -8.86 9.16 -21.14
C SER A 170 -9.63 10.48 -20.89
N PRO A 171 -10.94 10.41 -20.60
CA PRO A 171 -11.75 11.60 -20.33
C PRO A 171 -11.59 12.15 -18.90
N PHE A 172 -10.77 11.49 -18.07
CA PHE A 172 -10.58 11.82 -16.67
C PHE A 172 -9.56 12.95 -16.49
N LEU A 173 -9.51 13.48 -15.28
CA LEU A 173 -8.65 14.59 -14.93
C LEU A 173 -7.25 14.11 -14.62
N VAL A 174 -6.29 14.50 -15.47
CA VAL A 174 -4.90 14.01 -15.43
C VAL A 174 -3.95 15.17 -15.19
N GLY A 175 -3.28 15.17 -14.03
CA GLY A 175 -2.20 16.10 -13.71
C GLY A 175 -0.83 15.64 -14.23
N ASP A 176 0.19 16.49 -14.14
CA ASP A 176 1.55 16.17 -14.61
C ASP A 176 2.18 14.97 -13.90
N ASP A 177 1.90 14.82 -12.60
CA ASP A 177 2.36 13.73 -11.73
C ASP A 177 1.35 12.57 -11.61
N CYS A 178 0.44 12.44 -12.58
CA CYS A 178 -0.60 11.42 -12.57
C CYS A 178 -0.03 10.01 -12.46
N VAL A 179 1.08 9.74 -13.14
CA VAL A 179 1.77 8.45 -13.13
C VAL A 179 3.15 8.65 -12.53
N SER A 180 3.43 8.01 -11.39
CA SER A 180 4.76 8.05 -10.81
C SER A 180 5.09 6.79 -10.01
N ILE A 181 6.38 6.55 -9.81
CA ILE A 181 6.83 5.60 -8.79
C ILE A 181 6.69 6.29 -7.45
N MET A 182 5.99 5.65 -6.51
CA MET A 182 5.90 6.17 -5.15
C MET A 182 7.23 5.93 -4.46
N ASN A 183 7.73 6.86 -3.64
CA ASN A 183 8.83 6.54 -2.74
C ASN A 183 8.28 5.79 -1.51
N GLY A 184 9.14 5.11 -0.74
CA GLY A 184 8.68 4.30 0.39
C GLY A 184 8.13 5.11 1.57
N THR A 185 8.60 6.34 1.76
CA THR A 185 8.11 7.23 2.84
C THR A 185 6.69 7.71 2.54
N ASP A 186 6.40 8.07 1.30
CA ASP A 186 5.07 8.46 0.82
C ASP A 186 4.08 7.29 0.92
N GLU A 187 4.55 6.07 0.69
CA GLU A 187 3.78 4.83 0.86
C GLU A 187 3.33 4.67 2.32
N GLY A 188 4.26 4.81 3.27
CA GLY A 188 3.95 4.79 4.70
C GLY A 188 3.01 5.93 5.13
N VAL A 189 3.27 7.17 4.68
CA VAL A 189 2.41 8.32 4.99
C VAL A 189 0.99 8.12 4.46
N SER A 190 0.86 7.64 3.23
CA SER A 190 -0.44 7.41 2.59
C SER A 190 -1.23 6.34 3.33
N ALA A 191 -0.59 5.26 3.73
CA ALA A 191 -1.25 4.23 4.52
C ALA A 191 -1.63 4.72 5.93
N TRP A 192 -0.78 5.52 6.57
CA TRP A 192 -1.11 6.14 7.85
C TRP A 192 -2.35 7.04 7.74
N ILE A 193 -2.44 7.83 6.67
CA ILE A 193 -3.63 8.64 6.36
C ILE A 193 -4.84 7.74 6.20
N THR A 194 -4.74 6.64 5.45
CA THR A 194 -5.88 5.74 5.25
C THR A 194 -6.43 5.22 6.57
N VAL A 195 -5.54 4.66 7.41
CA VAL A 195 -5.92 4.08 8.70
C VAL A 195 -6.61 5.14 9.53
N ASN A 196 -5.98 6.29 9.70
CA ASN A 196 -6.52 7.35 10.55
C ASN A 196 -7.76 8.05 9.96
N PHE A 197 -7.94 8.01 8.64
CA PHE A 197 -9.16 8.48 7.99
C PHE A 197 -10.33 7.53 8.25
N LEU A 198 -10.13 6.24 8.01
CA LEU A 198 -11.17 5.21 8.13
C LEU A 198 -11.52 4.90 9.59
N THR A 199 -10.57 4.98 10.52
CA THR A 199 -10.86 4.92 11.97
C THR A 199 -11.46 6.21 12.52
N GLY A 200 -11.58 7.26 11.70
CA GLY A 200 -12.13 8.55 12.10
C GLY A 200 -11.21 9.42 12.95
N SER A 201 -9.96 9.00 13.20
CA SER A 201 -8.94 9.76 13.95
C SER A 201 -8.63 11.13 13.32
N LEU A 202 -8.85 11.29 12.01
CA LEU A 202 -8.68 12.58 11.31
C LEU A 202 -9.91 13.52 11.35
N ARG A 203 -11.06 13.10 11.90
CA ARG A 203 -12.34 13.85 11.89
C ARG A 203 -12.45 14.93 12.98
N GLY A 204 -11.35 15.56 13.39
CA GLY A 204 -11.36 16.69 14.33
C GLY A 204 -10.30 16.65 15.45
N PRO A 205 -10.20 17.73 16.24
CA PRO A 205 -9.27 17.81 17.36
C PRO A 205 -9.61 16.83 18.49
N GLY A 206 -8.60 16.40 19.25
CA GLY A 206 -8.76 15.56 20.44
C GLY A 206 -8.82 14.04 20.20
N ARG A 207 -8.83 13.57 18.94
CA ARG A 207 -8.78 12.14 18.63
C ARG A 207 -7.34 11.62 18.60
N SER A 208 -7.10 10.45 19.19
CA SER A 208 -5.82 9.75 19.10
C SER A 208 -5.66 9.14 17.71
N SER A 209 -4.52 9.42 17.07
CA SER A 209 -4.08 8.67 15.91
C SER A 209 -3.42 7.37 16.34
N VAL A 210 -3.45 6.41 15.43
CA VAL A 210 -2.74 5.13 15.51
C VAL A 210 -1.55 5.14 14.55
N GLY A 211 -0.57 4.30 14.82
CA GLY A 211 0.51 4.00 13.90
C GLY A 211 0.07 3.01 12.82
N MET A 212 0.92 2.88 11.81
CA MET A 212 0.78 1.96 10.70
C MET A 212 2.07 1.15 10.51
N LEU A 213 1.91 -0.14 10.21
CA LEU A 213 2.94 -1.05 9.74
C LEU A 213 2.50 -1.72 8.43
N ASP A 214 3.35 -1.65 7.42
CA ASP A 214 3.13 -2.32 6.13
C ASP A 214 4.29 -3.27 5.86
N LEU A 215 3.99 -4.54 5.59
CA LEU A 215 4.98 -5.52 5.13
C LEU A 215 4.69 -5.86 3.67
N GLY A 216 5.35 -5.13 2.77
CA GLY A 216 5.35 -5.43 1.35
C GLY A 216 6.31 -6.56 0.98
N GLY A 217 6.41 -6.84 -0.33
CA GLY A 217 7.33 -7.86 -0.85
C GLY A 217 8.80 -7.44 -0.80
N GLY A 218 9.10 -6.18 -1.14
CA GLY A 218 10.46 -5.65 -1.23
C GLY A 218 10.86 -4.69 -0.10
N SER A 219 9.91 -4.07 0.59
CA SER A 219 10.16 -3.18 1.74
C SER A 219 9.15 -3.40 2.84
N THR A 220 9.45 -2.90 4.04
CA THR A 220 8.47 -2.70 5.12
C THR A 220 8.50 -1.26 5.60
N GLN A 221 7.33 -0.72 5.92
CA GLN A 221 7.14 0.67 6.27
C GLN A 221 6.58 0.78 7.68
N ILE A 222 7.00 1.82 8.38
CA ILE A 222 6.47 2.23 9.67
C ILE A 222 6.16 3.71 9.61
N THR A 223 4.96 4.09 10.08
CA THR A 223 4.57 5.49 10.17
C THR A 223 3.69 5.71 11.38
N PHE A 224 4.00 6.71 12.19
CA PHE A 224 3.16 7.12 13.32
C PHE A 224 3.34 8.61 13.62
N LEU A 225 2.45 9.17 14.44
CA LEU A 225 2.56 10.54 14.93
C LEU A 225 3.28 10.53 16.29
N PRO A 226 4.54 10.99 16.39
CA PRO A 226 5.25 11.10 17.65
C PRO A 226 4.58 12.15 18.56
N ARG A 227 4.59 11.88 19.86
CA ARG A 227 4.09 12.78 20.92
C ARG A 227 5.21 13.21 21.85
N ALA A 228 6.27 12.42 21.97
CA ALA A 228 7.42 12.77 22.80
C ALA A 228 8.41 13.64 22.02
N GLU A 229 8.81 14.77 22.60
CA GLU A 229 9.83 15.65 22.01
C GLU A 229 11.15 14.91 21.80
N GLY A 230 11.51 14.01 22.74
CA GLY A 230 12.69 13.15 22.60
C GLY A 230 12.67 12.28 21.33
N THR A 231 11.50 11.82 20.89
CA THR A 231 11.39 11.10 19.60
C THR A 231 11.66 12.03 18.42
N LEU A 232 11.16 13.28 18.48
CA LEU A 232 11.36 14.26 17.42
C LEU A 232 12.82 14.69 17.31
N GLU A 233 13.52 14.80 18.44
CA GLU A 233 14.94 15.18 18.50
C GLU A 233 15.88 14.03 18.13
N ALA A 234 15.60 12.81 18.62
CA ALA A 234 16.45 11.64 18.38
C ALA A 234 16.20 10.97 17.02
N SER A 235 15.16 11.38 16.28
CA SER A 235 14.86 10.80 14.96
C SER A 235 15.97 11.09 13.95
N PRO A 236 16.43 10.08 13.20
CA PRO A 236 17.43 10.28 12.16
C PRO A 236 16.97 11.26 11.06
N PRO A 237 17.91 11.93 10.38
CA PRO A 237 17.58 12.76 9.22
C PRO A 237 16.76 11.98 8.19
N GLY A 238 15.66 12.58 7.71
CA GLY A 238 14.75 11.97 6.75
C GLY A 238 13.70 11.00 7.32
N HIS A 239 13.70 10.75 8.63
CA HIS A 239 12.66 9.92 9.29
C HIS A 239 11.45 10.75 9.74
N LEU A 240 11.55 12.08 9.73
CA LEU A 240 10.44 12.97 10.02
C LEU A 240 9.92 13.60 8.73
N THR A 241 8.61 13.56 8.54
CA THR A 241 7.93 14.18 7.40
C THR A 241 6.72 14.99 7.85
N SER A 242 6.51 16.15 7.22
CA SER A 242 5.42 17.06 7.56
C SER A 242 4.32 16.97 6.51
N LEU A 243 3.09 16.77 6.98
CA LEU A 243 1.89 16.61 6.19
C LEU A 243 0.87 17.69 6.59
N GLN A 244 0.36 18.46 5.62
CA GLN A 244 -0.78 19.35 5.86
C GLN A 244 -2.08 18.69 5.40
N MET A 245 -3.00 18.43 6.32
CA MET A 245 -4.27 17.78 6.02
C MET A 245 -5.39 18.27 6.94
N PHE A 246 -6.57 18.54 6.36
CA PHE A 246 -7.76 19.04 7.07
C PHE A 246 -7.46 20.24 8.00
N ASN A 247 -6.73 21.23 7.46
CA ASN A 247 -6.26 22.43 8.17
C ASN A 247 -5.35 22.15 9.39
N ARG A 248 -4.69 20.98 9.43
CA ARG A 248 -3.75 20.62 10.49
C ARG A 248 -2.43 20.18 9.89
N THR A 249 -1.33 20.51 10.57
CA THR A 249 0.00 20.00 10.25
C THR A 249 0.30 18.79 11.13
N TYR A 250 0.66 17.68 10.52
CA TYR A 250 1.12 16.47 11.19
C TYR A 250 2.60 16.30 10.91
N ARG A 251 3.42 16.21 11.96
CA ARG A 251 4.84 15.88 11.86
C ARG A 251 4.99 14.39 12.19
N LEU A 252 5.04 13.56 11.17
CA LEU A 252 5.02 12.11 11.28
C LEU A 252 6.45 11.55 11.34
N TYR A 253 6.67 10.54 12.16
CA TYR A 253 7.76 9.61 11.96
C TYR A 253 7.37 8.66 10.84
N SER A 254 8.15 8.59 9.76
CA SER A 254 7.91 7.67 8.65
C SER A 254 9.22 7.17 8.09
N HIS A 255 9.32 5.86 7.91
CA HIS A 255 10.48 5.27 7.26
C HIS A 255 10.11 4.00 6.49
N SER A 256 10.83 3.76 5.39
CA SER A 256 10.70 2.57 4.55
C SER A 256 12.02 1.82 4.50
N TYR A 257 12.03 0.61 5.05
CA TYR A 257 13.19 -0.27 5.03
C TYR A 257 13.21 -1.11 3.75
N LEU A 258 13.85 -0.57 2.71
CA LEU A 258 14.04 -1.28 1.44
C LEU A 258 14.92 -2.53 1.61
N GLY A 259 14.54 -3.61 0.96
CA GLY A 259 15.18 -4.92 1.09
C GLY A 259 14.71 -5.74 2.31
N LEU A 260 13.90 -5.15 3.20
CA LEU A 260 13.34 -5.82 4.38
C LEU A 260 11.86 -6.21 4.22
N GLY A 261 11.31 -6.14 2.99
CA GLY A 261 10.02 -6.77 2.69
C GLY A 261 10.11 -8.29 2.72
N LEU A 262 8.97 -8.98 2.76
CA LEU A 262 8.91 -10.42 3.00
C LEU A 262 9.79 -11.24 2.04
N MET A 263 9.75 -10.95 0.73
CA MET A 263 10.46 -11.73 -0.28
C MET A 263 11.94 -11.36 -0.35
N SER A 264 12.28 -10.06 -0.32
CA SER A 264 13.68 -9.62 -0.30
C SER A 264 14.41 -10.04 0.98
N ALA A 265 13.75 -9.94 2.14
CA ALA A 265 14.31 -10.44 3.39
C ALA A 265 14.51 -11.96 3.35
N ARG A 266 13.56 -12.71 2.78
CA ARG A 266 13.70 -14.16 2.57
C ARG A 266 14.93 -14.48 1.73
N LEU A 267 15.15 -13.79 0.61
CA LEU A 267 16.34 -14.00 -0.23
C LEU A 267 17.64 -13.79 0.59
N ALA A 268 17.72 -12.70 1.36
CA ALA A 268 18.87 -12.42 2.20
C ALA A 268 19.08 -13.49 3.31
N ILE A 269 17.99 -13.95 3.94
CA ILE A 269 18.02 -15.02 4.94
C ILE A 269 18.50 -16.34 4.33
N LEU A 270 18.10 -16.65 3.09
CA LEU A 270 18.57 -17.82 2.34
C LEU A 270 20.04 -17.70 1.89
N GLY A 271 20.66 -16.51 2.00
CA GLY A 271 22.05 -16.28 1.61
C GLY A 271 22.21 -15.76 0.17
N GLY A 272 21.12 -15.38 -0.48
CA GLY A 272 21.14 -14.74 -1.79
C GLY A 272 21.38 -13.23 -1.72
N VAL A 273 21.55 -12.61 -2.88
CA VAL A 273 21.70 -11.16 -3.06
C VAL A 273 20.74 -10.69 -4.14
N GLU A 274 19.98 -9.64 -3.85
CA GLU A 274 18.98 -9.07 -4.76
C GLU A 274 19.59 -8.75 -6.14
N GLY A 275 18.90 -9.14 -7.22
CA GLY A 275 19.34 -8.92 -8.60
C GLY A 275 20.60 -9.68 -9.01
N ARG A 276 21.10 -10.62 -8.20
CA ARG A 276 22.30 -11.42 -8.51
C ARG A 276 21.98 -12.91 -8.48
N PRO A 277 22.19 -13.64 -9.59
CA PRO A 277 22.15 -15.09 -9.60
C PRO A 277 23.19 -15.69 -8.66
N ALA A 278 22.93 -16.90 -8.16
CA ALA A 278 23.93 -17.64 -7.42
C ALA A 278 25.13 -17.96 -8.32
N LYS A 279 26.35 -17.69 -7.84
CA LYS A 279 27.58 -18.02 -8.58
C LYS A 279 27.62 -19.51 -8.87
N ASP A 280 27.92 -19.87 -10.12
CA ASP A 280 28.08 -21.25 -10.59
C ASP A 280 26.88 -22.17 -10.31
N GLY A 281 25.66 -21.62 -10.22
CA GLY A 281 24.45 -22.39 -9.90
C GLY A 281 24.45 -22.98 -8.49
N LYS A 282 25.27 -22.42 -7.58
CA LYS A 282 25.40 -22.89 -6.20
C LYS A 282 24.04 -22.87 -5.48
N GLU A 283 23.73 -23.97 -4.81
CA GLU A 283 22.54 -24.10 -3.99
C GLU A 283 22.65 -23.21 -2.73
N LEU A 284 21.58 -22.46 -2.44
CA LEU A 284 21.45 -21.66 -1.24
C LEU A 284 20.93 -22.55 -0.10
N VAL A 285 21.79 -22.83 0.87
CA VAL A 285 21.48 -23.69 2.02
C VAL A 285 21.07 -22.83 3.20
N SER A 286 19.92 -23.11 3.82
CA SER A 286 19.41 -22.32 4.95
C SER A 286 18.90 -23.17 6.10
N ALA A 287 19.19 -22.73 7.33
CA ALA A 287 18.61 -23.28 8.56
C ALA A 287 17.13 -22.92 8.75
N CYS A 288 16.62 -21.95 7.99
CA CYS A 288 15.20 -21.57 8.00
C CYS A 288 14.33 -22.48 7.13
N LEU A 289 14.92 -23.48 6.46
CA LEU A 289 14.22 -24.49 5.67
C LEU A 289 14.36 -25.86 6.34
N SER A 290 13.36 -26.73 6.14
CA SER A 290 13.35 -28.08 6.74
C SER A 290 14.52 -28.94 6.22
N PRO A 291 15.19 -29.77 7.04
CA PRO A 291 16.42 -30.51 6.67
C PRO A 291 16.35 -31.45 5.45
N GLY A 292 15.14 -31.81 4.99
CA GLY A 292 14.93 -32.62 3.79
C GLY A 292 14.38 -31.82 2.59
N PHE A 293 14.14 -30.53 2.76
CA PHE A 293 13.60 -29.69 1.71
C PHE A 293 14.67 -29.37 0.67
N ARG A 294 14.31 -29.55 -0.61
CA ARG A 294 15.03 -29.07 -1.79
C ARG A 294 14.02 -28.60 -2.81
N GLY A 295 14.29 -27.48 -3.45
CA GLY A 295 13.41 -26.96 -4.48
C GLY A 295 14.02 -25.79 -5.23
N GLU A 296 13.27 -25.32 -6.22
CA GLU A 296 13.56 -24.10 -6.95
C GLU A 296 12.59 -23.02 -6.48
N TRP A 297 13.10 -21.79 -6.35
CA TRP A 297 12.31 -20.63 -5.99
C TRP A 297 12.70 -19.47 -6.90
N GLU A 298 11.72 -18.90 -7.58
CA GLU A 298 11.90 -17.75 -8.44
C GLU A 298 11.62 -16.46 -7.67
N HIS A 299 12.54 -15.50 -7.76
CA HIS A 299 12.40 -14.17 -7.21
C HIS A 299 13.10 -13.16 -8.11
N ALA A 300 12.41 -12.07 -8.45
CA ALA A 300 12.91 -11.02 -9.36
C ALA A 300 13.53 -11.59 -10.66
N GLU A 301 12.80 -12.50 -11.32
CA GLU A 301 13.19 -13.17 -12.59
C GLU A 301 14.44 -14.06 -12.49
N ILE A 302 14.92 -14.33 -11.27
CA ILE A 302 16.06 -15.21 -11.01
C ILE A 302 15.55 -16.47 -10.31
N THR A 303 15.86 -17.63 -10.87
CA THR A 303 15.58 -18.93 -10.25
C THR A 303 16.74 -19.33 -9.34
N TYR A 304 16.44 -19.55 -8.07
CA TYR A 304 17.38 -19.99 -7.05
C TYR A 304 17.11 -21.46 -6.69
N ARG A 305 18.17 -22.29 -6.67
CA ARG A 305 18.12 -23.61 -6.05
C ARG A 305 18.33 -23.46 -4.55
N ILE A 306 17.39 -23.95 -3.76
CA ILE A 306 17.37 -23.74 -2.30
C ILE A 306 17.23 -25.08 -1.56
N SER A 307 17.90 -25.22 -0.43
CA SER A 307 17.81 -26.42 0.40
C SER A 307 17.91 -26.16 1.90
N GLY A 308 17.36 -27.11 2.68
CA GLY A 308 17.49 -27.10 4.13
C GLY A 308 18.86 -27.54 4.61
N GLN A 309 19.34 -26.88 5.67
CA GLN A 309 20.53 -27.32 6.38
C GLN A 309 20.30 -28.71 7.00
N LYS A 310 21.31 -29.60 6.90
CA LYS A 310 21.25 -30.94 7.49
C LYS A 310 21.23 -30.85 9.03
N ALA A 311 20.38 -31.69 9.63
CA ALA A 311 20.32 -32.07 11.05
C ALA A 311 20.66 -31.00 12.11
N GLY A 312 19.69 -30.68 12.98
CA GLY A 312 19.91 -29.79 14.13
C GLY A 312 18.62 -29.08 14.57
N ARG A 313 18.70 -28.31 15.66
CA ARG A 313 17.64 -27.36 16.03
C ARG A 313 17.57 -26.28 14.96
N LEU A 314 16.41 -26.12 14.31
CA LEU A 314 16.23 -25.17 13.20
C LEU A 314 16.02 -23.73 13.67
N HIS A 315 15.36 -23.57 14.82
CA HIS A 315 14.91 -22.27 15.29
C HIS A 315 16.08 -21.33 15.62
N GLU A 316 17.03 -21.75 16.47
CA GLU A 316 18.11 -20.87 16.94
C GLU A 316 19.03 -20.39 15.79
N PRO A 317 19.50 -21.27 14.88
CA PRO A 317 20.31 -20.83 13.74
C PRO A 317 19.52 -19.97 12.74
N CYS A 318 18.24 -20.27 12.52
CA CYS A 318 17.38 -19.44 11.69
C CYS A 318 17.19 -18.04 12.31
N ALA A 319 16.86 -17.96 13.60
CA ALA A 319 16.68 -16.70 14.33
C ALA A 319 17.96 -15.86 14.37
N SER A 320 19.12 -16.51 14.51
CA SER A 320 20.43 -15.87 14.42
C SER A 320 20.66 -15.26 13.03
N ARG A 321 20.35 -16.00 11.96
CA ARG A 321 20.44 -15.52 10.58
C ARG A 321 19.50 -14.34 10.31
N VAL A 322 18.26 -14.41 10.79
CA VAL A 322 17.30 -13.29 10.70
C VAL A 322 17.86 -12.05 11.41
N SER A 323 18.38 -12.24 12.63
CA SER A 323 18.97 -11.16 13.42
C SER A 323 20.19 -10.53 12.74
N GLU A 324 21.03 -11.31 12.06
CA GLU A 324 22.13 -10.82 11.22
C GLU A 324 21.62 -9.97 10.06
N VAL A 325 20.58 -10.41 9.36
CA VAL A 325 19.99 -9.68 8.22
C VAL A 325 19.42 -8.33 8.66
N LEU A 326 18.84 -8.24 9.87
CA LEU A 326 18.23 -7.02 10.42
C LEU A 326 19.22 -6.08 11.13
N ARG A 327 20.39 -6.58 11.55
CA ARG A 327 21.37 -5.85 12.36
C ARG A 327 21.76 -4.53 11.68
N ASN A 328 21.67 -3.43 12.44
CA ASN A 328 22.02 -2.07 12.01
C ASN A 328 21.22 -1.54 10.80
N LYS A 329 20.14 -2.22 10.38
CA LYS A 329 19.26 -1.77 9.29
C LYS A 329 17.96 -1.16 9.75
N VAL A 330 17.58 -1.38 11.00
CA VAL A 330 16.31 -0.91 11.58
C VAL A 330 16.59 0.11 12.66
N HIS A 331 16.01 1.29 12.54
CA HIS A 331 16.04 2.31 13.58
C HIS A 331 14.95 2.01 14.62
N ARG A 332 15.33 1.98 15.89
CA ARG A 332 14.41 1.75 17.01
C ARG A 332 13.98 3.08 17.61
N ALA A 333 12.82 3.58 17.19
CA ALA A 333 12.16 4.68 17.88
C ALA A 333 11.56 4.16 19.20
N GLU A 334 12.01 4.68 20.34
CA GLU A 334 11.58 4.20 21.66
C GLU A 334 10.07 4.29 21.85
N GLU A 335 9.48 5.43 21.45
CA GLU A 335 8.04 5.68 21.54
C GLU A 335 7.19 4.69 20.74
N ALA A 336 7.74 4.04 19.70
CA ALA A 336 6.99 3.03 18.95
C ALA A 336 6.55 1.85 19.83
N GLY A 337 7.23 1.56 20.95
CA GLY A 337 6.80 0.54 21.91
C GLY A 337 5.52 0.88 22.69
N HIS A 338 5.02 2.11 22.56
CA HIS A 338 3.86 2.65 23.28
C HIS A 338 2.77 3.19 22.35
N VAL A 339 2.90 2.95 21.04
CA VAL A 339 1.92 3.36 20.03
C VAL A 339 1.10 2.13 19.62
N ASP A 340 -0.21 2.29 19.50
CA ASP A 340 -1.07 1.27 18.90
C ASP A 340 -0.93 1.29 17.38
N PHE A 341 -0.72 0.13 16.77
CA PHE A 341 -0.49 -0.01 15.33
C PHE A 341 -1.60 -0.80 14.63
N TYR A 342 -1.92 -0.40 13.40
CA TYR A 342 -2.51 -1.30 12.42
C TYR A 342 -1.41 -1.90 11.54
N ALA A 343 -1.41 -3.22 11.42
CA ALA A 343 -0.49 -3.97 10.57
C ALA A 343 -1.26 -4.67 9.44
N PHE A 344 -0.83 -4.47 8.19
CA PHE A 344 -1.49 -5.03 7.01
C PHE A 344 -0.49 -5.52 5.95
N SER A 345 -0.99 -6.00 4.82
CA SER A 345 -0.22 -6.73 3.80
C SER A 345 0.30 -8.08 4.34
N TYR A 346 1.56 -8.46 4.11
CA TYR A 346 2.06 -9.77 4.53
C TYR A 346 2.06 -10.00 6.04
N TYR A 347 2.03 -8.92 6.82
CA TYR A 347 1.76 -8.97 8.26
C TYR A 347 0.44 -9.69 8.56
N TYR A 348 -0.64 -9.28 7.89
CA TYR A 348 -1.95 -9.94 7.95
C TYR A 348 -1.92 -11.32 7.29
N ASP A 349 -1.41 -11.43 6.07
CA ASP A 349 -1.48 -12.68 5.30
C ASP A 349 -0.78 -13.84 6.00
N LEU A 350 0.41 -13.58 6.59
CA LEU A 350 1.14 -14.60 7.33
C LEU A 350 0.37 -15.01 8.58
N ALA A 351 -0.12 -14.05 9.37
CA ALA A 351 -0.92 -14.33 10.56
C ALA A 351 -2.19 -15.13 10.21
N ALA A 352 -2.91 -14.72 9.16
CA ALA A 352 -4.10 -15.44 8.67
C ALA A 352 -3.76 -16.87 8.23
N SER A 353 -2.67 -17.05 7.49
CA SER A 353 -2.28 -18.35 6.93
C SER A 353 -1.97 -19.41 7.97
N VAL A 354 -1.55 -18.99 9.17
CA VAL A 354 -1.26 -19.88 10.30
C VAL A 354 -2.39 -19.93 11.33
N GLY A 355 -3.56 -19.37 11.01
CA GLY A 355 -4.73 -19.37 11.89
C GLY A 355 -4.61 -18.45 13.11
N LEU A 356 -3.71 -17.46 13.06
CA LEU A 356 -3.58 -16.43 14.10
C LEU A 356 -4.59 -15.28 13.91
N ILE A 357 -5.58 -15.39 13.04
CA ILE A 357 -6.65 -14.39 12.93
C ILE A 357 -7.97 -15.11 13.15
N GLY A 358 -8.64 -14.79 14.27
CA GLY A 358 -9.95 -15.33 14.60
C GLY A 358 -11.06 -14.71 13.73
N GLU A 359 -12.27 -15.27 13.79
CA GLU A 359 -13.42 -14.87 12.95
C GLU A 359 -13.79 -13.38 13.06
N SER A 360 -13.40 -12.69 14.14
CA SER A 360 -13.67 -11.26 14.36
C SER A 360 -12.55 -10.33 13.87
N GLY A 361 -11.36 -10.84 13.50
CA GLY A 361 -10.19 -10.01 13.20
C GLY A 361 -9.50 -9.39 14.44
N TRP A 362 -9.88 -9.76 15.66
CA TRP A 362 -9.31 -9.24 16.91
C TRP A 362 -8.40 -10.24 17.62
N TRP A 363 -7.33 -9.73 18.25
CA TRP A 363 -6.65 -10.37 19.39
C TRP A 363 -6.66 -9.44 20.61
N GLY A 364 -6.95 -10.04 21.77
CA GLY A 364 -6.92 -9.39 23.08
C GLY A 364 -5.51 -9.30 23.70
N PRO A 365 -5.37 -8.63 24.86
CA PRO A 365 -4.16 -7.94 25.33
C PRO A 365 -2.97 -8.82 25.78
N SER A 366 -2.98 -10.14 25.57
CA SER A 366 -1.98 -11.01 26.20
C SER A 366 -0.71 -11.30 25.40
N GLN A 367 -0.63 -10.95 24.10
CA GLN A 367 0.60 -11.06 23.31
C GLN A 367 0.69 -9.95 22.25
N GLY A 368 1.13 -8.76 22.68
CA GLY A 368 1.33 -7.59 21.82
C GLY A 368 2.56 -7.71 20.90
N CYS A 369 2.79 -6.68 20.08
CA CYS A 369 3.93 -6.54 19.15
C CYS A 369 5.31 -6.39 19.84
N GLY A 370 5.47 -6.94 21.04
CA GLY A 370 6.56 -6.64 21.97
C GLY A 370 6.30 -5.36 22.75
N GLY A 371 6.34 -5.43 24.09
CA GLY A 371 6.07 -4.29 24.97
C GLY A 371 4.58 -4.10 25.33
N GLN A 372 4.19 -2.87 25.68
CA GLN A 372 2.81 -2.50 26.06
C GLN A 372 1.91 -2.13 24.85
N ALA A 373 2.44 -2.14 23.63
CA ALA A 373 1.71 -1.79 22.41
C ALA A 373 0.69 -2.87 21.99
N THR A 374 -0.48 -2.43 21.50
CA THR A 374 -1.45 -3.31 20.84
C THR A 374 -1.35 -3.21 19.32
N CYS A 375 -1.42 -4.36 18.64
CA CYS A 375 -1.45 -4.43 17.18
C CYS A 375 -2.81 -4.96 16.73
N LYS A 376 -3.45 -4.22 15.81
CA LYS A 376 -4.66 -4.65 15.12
C LYS A 376 -4.30 -5.04 13.69
N TRP A 377 -4.88 -6.14 13.22
CA TRP A 377 -4.68 -6.60 11.85
C TRP A 377 -5.82 -6.08 10.99
N TRP A 378 -5.51 -5.58 9.80
CA TRP A 378 -6.51 -5.19 8.82
C TRP A 378 -6.32 -6.02 7.55
N GLY A 379 -7.35 -6.78 7.18
CA GLY A 379 -7.43 -7.55 5.94
C GLY A 379 -8.22 -6.86 4.85
#